data_AF-A0A1M5WZ51-F1
#
_entry.id   AF-A0A1M5WZ51-F1
#
_cell.length_a   1.000
_cell.length_b   1.000
_cell.length_c   1.000
_cell.angle_alpha   90.00
_cell.angle_beta   90.00
_cell.angle_gamma   90.00
#
_symmetry.space_group_name_H-M   'P 1'
#
loop_
_entity.id
_entity.type
_entity.pdbx_description
1 polymer ?
#
loop_
_entity_poly.entity_id
_entity_poly.type
_entity_poly.pdbx_seq_one_letter_code
_entity_poly.pdbx_strand_id
1 'polypeptide(L)'
;MKKEHIGNGAHWTVYRITTDEKDLSTSIVFKQPLKYQTSDKNIENYNLVLSSNLPTLSKFSKKNINGVEGIEAEDLNPKNCDGYYVSPNTVRTSENLASLLVKYIDGSQPIIPDEYKDVILDYMKDPEKAVNDRDKLLEIKILKGAEKYVYENKISVISNFNSFLIKLKTDMKRASDNRIELFSDAFFFRVSETTKEIDYKIADFDCIVSKEKTNISPVNLLKGNMSYFETALIEFIELFIEKAHKEAYITELKNVK
;
A
#
# COMPACT_ATOMS: atom_id res chain seq x y z
N MET A 1 -26.57 2.34 -1.22
CA MET A 1 -25.26 1.88 -1.73
C MET A 1 -24.60 3.02 -2.48
N LYS A 2 -23.39 3.42 -2.09
CA LYS A 2 -22.58 4.46 -2.72
C LYS A 2 -21.31 3.82 -3.30
N LYS A 3 -20.99 4.12 -4.57
CA LYS A 3 -19.75 3.69 -5.23
C LYS A 3 -18.83 4.90 -5.39
N GLU A 4 -17.63 4.84 -4.83
CA GLU A 4 -16.63 5.90 -4.84
C GLU A 4 -15.35 5.38 -5.51
N HIS A 5 -14.77 6.16 -6.43
CA HIS A 5 -13.46 5.84 -6.99
C HIS A 5 -12.37 6.17 -5.97
N ILE A 6 -11.56 5.19 -5.59
CA ILE A 6 -10.52 5.37 -4.57
C ILE A 6 -9.11 5.19 -5.11
N GLY A 7 -8.91 4.61 -6.30
CA GLY A 7 -7.57 4.35 -6.81
C GLY A 7 -7.51 3.75 -8.20
N ASN A 8 -6.33 3.81 -8.79
CA ASN A 8 -5.97 3.06 -9.99
C ASN A 8 -4.65 2.32 -9.71
N GLY A 9 -4.57 1.07 -10.11
CA GLY A 9 -3.31 0.33 -10.23
C GLY A 9 -3.01 0.04 -11.70
N ALA A 10 -1.88 -0.62 -11.98
CA ALA A 10 -1.49 -1.01 -13.33
C ALA A 10 -2.52 -1.92 -14.03
N HIS A 11 -3.33 -2.63 -13.25
CA HIS A 11 -4.27 -3.64 -13.74
C HIS A 11 -5.71 -3.42 -13.29
N TRP A 12 -5.95 -2.47 -12.38
CA TRP A 12 -7.22 -2.35 -11.67
C TRP A 12 -7.68 -0.88 -11.57
N THR A 13 -8.96 -0.64 -11.79
CA THR A 13 -9.63 0.54 -11.24
C THR A 13 -10.30 0.14 -9.94
N VAL A 14 -10.01 0.86 -8.85
CA VAL A 14 -10.40 0.48 -7.51
C VAL A 14 -11.51 1.39 -6.99
N TYR A 15 -12.59 0.79 -6.52
CA TYR A 15 -13.73 1.49 -5.96
C TYR A 15 -13.99 1.06 -4.52
N ARG A 16 -14.41 1.99 -3.68
CA ARG A 16 -15.08 1.68 -2.42
C ARG A 16 -16.58 1.60 -2.66
N ILE A 17 -17.22 0.56 -2.16
CA ILE A 17 -18.67 0.46 -2.15
C ILE A 17 -19.12 0.47 -0.70
N THR A 18 -19.89 1.49 -0.33
CA THR A 18 -20.43 1.68 1.02
C THR A 18 -21.92 1.36 1.02
N THR A 19 -22.35 0.59 2.02
CA THR A 19 -23.75 0.28 2.28
C THR A 19 -24.08 0.71 3.70
N ASP A 20 -25.04 1.62 3.81
CA ASP A 20 -25.55 2.12 5.08
C ASP A 20 -26.86 1.40 5.40
N GLU A 21 -26.90 0.65 6.49
CA GLU A 21 -28.10 0.01 7.02
C GLU A 21 -28.24 0.30 8.51
N LYS A 22 -29.37 0.92 8.92
CA LYS A 22 -29.77 1.09 10.34
C LYS A 22 -28.58 1.44 11.26
N ASP A 23 -27.91 2.56 10.97
CA ASP A 23 -26.77 3.12 11.71
C ASP A 23 -25.43 2.35 11.60
N LEU A 24 -25.37 1.28 10.80
CA LEU A 24 -24.14 0.57 10.46
C LEU A 24 -23.73 0.90 9.02
N SER A 25 -22.58 1.56 8.87
CA SER A 25 -21.93 1.76 7.58
C SER A 25 -20.89 0.67 7.37
N THR A 26 -21.12 -0.23 6.40
CA THR A 26 -20.13 -1.23 5.98
C THR A 26 -19.54 -0.85 4.63
N SER A 27 -18.30 -1.24 4.38
CA SER A 27 -17.66 -1.03 3.08
C SER A 27 -16.86 -2.24 2.61
N ILE A 28 -16.80 -2.37 1.29
CA ILE A 28 -15.93 -3.28 0.57
C ILE A 28 -15.09 -2.50 -0.43
N VAL A 29 -14.03 -3.14 -0.90
CA VAL A 29 -13.28 -2.68 -2.07
C VAL A 29 -13.69 -3.54 -3.27
N PHE A 30 -14.02 -2.89 -4.39
CA PHE A 30 -14.25 -3.54 -5.67
C PHE A 30 -13.13 -3.19 -6.64
N LYS A 31 -12.30 -4.17 -7.00
CA LYS A 31 -11.27 -4.05 -8.02
C LYS A 31 -11.88 -4.44 -9.37
N GLN A 32 -12.04 -3.46 -10.24
CA GLN A 32 -12.49 -3.64 -11.62
C GLN A 32 -11.26 -3.82 -12.53
N PRO A 33 -11.17 -4.90 -13.33
CA PRO A 33 -10.04 -5.11 -14.22
C PRO A 33 -9.97 -4.04 -15.32
N LEU A 34 -8.75 -3.60 -15.64
CA LEU A 34 -8.47 -2.90 -16.90
C LEU A 34 -8.50 -3.92 -18.05
N LYS A 35 -8.72 -3.45 -19.29
CA LYS A 35 -8.92 -4.32 -20.47
C LYS A 35 -7.88 -5.46 -20.53
N TYR A 36 -8.36 -6.68 -20.79
CA TYR A 36 -7.59 -7.93 -20.93
C TYR A 36 -7.02 -8.55 -19.64
N GLN A 37 -7.31 -7.99 -18.45
CA GLN A 37 -6.92 -8.63 -17.19
C GLN A 37 -7.95 -9.64 -16.70
N THR A 38 -7.46 -10.78 -16.21
CA THR A 38 -8.30 -11.81 -15.58
C THR A 38 -8.06 -11.82 -14.07
N SER A 39 -9.11 -12.13 -13.32
CA SER A 39 -9.05 -12.20 -11.85
C SER A 39 -8.51 -13.54 -11.34
N ASP A 40 -8.44 -14.58 -12.17
CA ASP A 40 -8.13 -15.95 -11.75
C ASP A 40 -6.82 -16.07 -10.97
N LYS A 41 -5.72 -15.55 -11.55
CA LYS A 41 -4.40 -15.62 -10.90
C LYS A 41 -4.37 -14.88 -9.56
N ASN A 42 -5.08 -13.76 -9.44
CA ASN A 42 -5.20 -13.02 -8.18
C ASN A 42 -5.94 -13.84 -7.12
N ILE A 43 -7.03 -14.51 -7.52
CA ILE A 43 -7.80 -15.40 -6.62
C ILE A 43 -6.97 -16.62 -6.21
N GLU A 44 -6.24 -17.24 -7.14
CA GLU A 44 -5.31 -18.33 -6.84
C GLU A 44 -4.25 -17.90 -5.83
N ASN A 45 -3.59 -16.76 -6.07
CA ASN A 45 -2.59 -16.19 -5.17
C ASN A 45 -3.17 -15.85 -3.79
N TYR A 46 -4.37 -15.28 -3.72
CA TYR A 46 -5.07 -15.07 -2.44
C TYR A 46 -5.29 -16.38 -1.69
N ASN A 47 -5.79 -17.41 -2.36
CA ASN A 47 -6.07 -18.71 -1.75
C ASN A 47 -4.78 -19.39 -1.25
N LEU A 48 -3.66 -19.22 -1.95
CA LEU A 48 -2.34 -19.70 -1.49
C LEU A 48 -1.93 -19.04 -0.16
N VAL A 49 -2.05 -17.71 -0.08
CA VAL A 49 -1.73 -16.96 1.15
C VAL A 49 -2.66 -17.34 2.29
N LEU A 50 -3.97 -17.40 2.02
CA LEU A 50 -5.00 -17.73 3.00
C LEU A 50 -4.82 -19.14 3.57
N SER A 51 -4.64 -20.13 2.70
CA SER A 51 -4.43 -21.54 3.10
C SER A 51 -3.11 -21.75 3.86
N SER A 52 -2.12 -20.90 3.61
CA SER A 52 -0.85 -20.88 4.33
C SER A 52 -0.91 -20.17 5.68
N ASN A 53 -2.09 -19.74 6.14
CA ASN A 53 -2.28 -19.03 7.41
C ASN A 53 -1.36 -17.81 7.55
N LEU A 54 -1.20 -17.04 6.47
CA LEU A 54 -0.48 -15.77 6.47
C LEU A 54 -1.47 -14.60 6.67
N PRO A 55 -1.04 -13.49 7.30
CA PRO A 55 -1.90 -12.30 7.45
C PRO A 55 -2.35 -11.77 6.09
N THR A 56 -3.64 -11.82 5.81
CA THR A 56 -4.24 -11.44 4.51
C THR A 56 -5.65 -10.89 4.71
N LEU A 57 -6.31 -10.56 3.61
CA LEU A 57 -7.67 -10.06 3.60
C LEU A 57 -8.67 -11.11 4.11
N SER A 58 -9.63 -10.68 4.92
CA SER A 58 -10.72 -11.54 5.40
C SER A 58 -11.69 -11.94 4.28
N LYS A 59 -11.70 -11.18 3.18
CA LYS A 59 -12.53 -11.41 2.00
C LYS A 59 -11.78 -11.01 0.73
N PHE A 60 -11.75 -11.91 -0.26
CA PHE A 60 -11.26 -11.63 -1.61
C PHE A 60 -11.82 -12.66 -2.59
N SER A 61 -12.78 -12.26 -3.44
CA SER A 61 -13.54 -13.20 -4.28
C SER A 61 -14.04 -12.53 -5.57
N LYS A 62 -14.22 -13.30 -6.63
CA LYS A 62 -14.85 -12.79 -7.87
C LYS A 62 -16.26 -12.31 -7.58
N LYS A 63 -16.62 -11.18 -8.18
CA LYS A 63 -17.96 -10.59 -8.06
C LYS A 63 -18.37 -9.95 -9.37
N ASN A 64 -19.63 -10.12 -9.74
CA ASN A 64 -20.25 -9.33 -10.80
C ASN A 64 -21.09 -8.22 -10.17
N ILE A 65 -20.81 -6.96 -10.54
CA ILE A 65 -21.59 -5.80 -10.13
C ILE A 65 -22.04 -5.07 -11.39
N ASN A 66 -23.36 -5.03 -11.61
CA ASN A 66 -24.00 -4.36 -12.75
C ASN A 66 -23.41 -4.81 -14.12
N GLY A 67 -23.16 -6.10 -14.29
CA GLY A 67 -22.65 -6.67 -15.54
C GLY A 67 -21.12 -6.58 -15.69
N VAL A 68 -20.41 -5.98 -14.73
CA VAL A 68 -18.95 -5.90 -14.72
C VAL A 68 -18.39 -6.95 -13.76
N GLU A 69 -17.65 -7.92 -14.30
CA GLU A 69 -16.87 -8.85 -13.48
C GLU A 69 -15.64 -8.14 -12.88
N GLY A 70 -15.40 -8.35 -11.60
CA GLY A 70 -14.22 -7.88 -10.90
C GLY A 70 -14.00 -8.68 -9.63
N ILE A 71 -13.26 -8.10 -8.68
CA ILE A 71 -12.96 -8.72 -7.39
C ILE A 71 -13.58 -7.86 -6.28
N GLU A 72 -14.37 -8.49 -5.43
CA GLU A 72 -14.78 -7.96 -4.14
C GLU A 72 -13.74 -8.33 -3.09
N ALA A 73 -13.28 -7.35 -2.32
CA ALA A 73 -12.24 -7.47 -1.31
C ALA A 73 -12.66 -6.78 0.00
N GLU A 74 -12.06 -7.19 1.11
CA GLU A 74 -12.08 -6.45 2.38
C GLU A 74 -11.63 -5.00 2.14
N ASP A 75 -12.37 -4.04 2.70
CA ASP A 75 -11.88 -2.67 2.81
C ASP A 75 -10.94 -2.58 4.01
N LEU A 76 -9.65 -2.38 3.75
CA LEU A 76 -8.65 -2.25 4.81
C LEU A 76 -8.78 -0.94 5.61
N ASN A 77 -9.41 0.08 5.02
CA ASN A 77 -9.47 1.42 5.59
C ASN A 77 -10.91 1.94 5.66
N PRO A 78 -11.85 1.22 6.33
CA PRO A 78 -13.22 1.66 6.47
C PRO A 78 -13.30 2.96 7.30
N LYS A 79 -14.44 3.66 7.25
CA LYS A 79 -14.62 5.01 7.83
C LYS A 79 -14.23 5.13 9.32
N ASN A 80 -14.30 4.05 10.08
CA ASN A 80 -14.02 4.01 11.52
C ASN A 80 -12.92 2.97 11.85
N CYS A 81 -11.80 2.97 11.13
CA CYS A 81 -10.68 2.08 11.43
C CYS A 81 -9.76 2.64 12.52
N ASP A 82 -9.20 1.75 13.33
CA ASP A 82 -8.16 2.08 14.29
C ASP A 82 -6.79 2.03 13.58
N GLY A 83 -6.36 3.20 13.09
CA GLY A 83 -5.23 3.33 12.19
C GLY A 83 -5.53 2.91 10.75
N TYR A 84 -4.67 3.32 9.82
CA TYR A 84 -4.81 3.04 8.40
C TYR A 84 -3.74 2.08 7.89
N TYR A 85 -4.15 1.07 7.11
CA TYR A 85 -3.24 0.28 6.31
C TYR A 85 -2.76 1.09 5.11
N VAL A 86 -1.45 1.20 4.96
CA VAL A 86 -0.78 1.91 3.86
C VAL A 86 0.28 1.03 3.22
N SER A 87 0.48 1.21 1.91
CA SER A 87 1.57 0.57 1.18
C SER A 87 2.64 1.60 0.81
N PRO A 88 3.93 1.33 1.07
CA PRO A 88 5.03 2.15 0.58
C PRO A 88 5.02 2.31 -0.95
N ASN A 89 4.59 1.27 -1.68
CA ASN A 89 4.49 1.28 -3.14
C ASN A 89 3.61 2.40 -3.67
N THR A 90 2.47 2.68 -3.01
CA THR A 90 1.58 3.77 -3.38
C THR A 90 2.30 5.12 -3.37
N VAL A 91 3.13 5.37 -2.37
CA VAL A 91 3.87 6.63 -2.26
C VAL A 91 5.04 6.68 -3.24
N ARG A 92 5.75 5.56 -3.41
CA ARG A 92 6.88 5.44 -4.36
C ARG A 92 6.45 5.74 -5.79
N THR A 93 5.27 5.27 -6.19
CA THR A 93 4.71 5.42 -7.55
C THR A 93 3.85 6.67 -7.73
N SER A 94 3.58 7.42 -6.65
CA SER A 94 2.79 8.65 -6.73
C SER A 94 3.50 9.76 -7.50
N GLU A 95 2.70 10.53 -8.23
CA GLU A 95 3.16 11.77 -8.85
C GLU A 95 3.65 12.73 -7.77
N ASN A 96 4.65 13.55 -8.12
CA ASN A 96 5.13 14.62 -7.26
C ASN A 96 4.79 15.98 -7.87
N LEU A 97 4.87 17.02 -7.05
CA LEU A 97 4.50 18.37 -7.47
C LEU A 97 5.36 18.87 -8.64
N ALA A 98 6.65 18.52 -8.68
CA ALA A 98 7.53 18.85 -9.81
C ALA A 98 7.02 18.24 -11.14
N SER A 99 6.63 16.96 -11.13
CA SER A 99 6.11 16.27 -12.31
C SER A 99 4.77 16.86 -12.79
N LEU A 100 3.92 17.29 -11.86
CA LEU A 100 2.65 17.93 -12.19
C LEU A 100 2.87 19.34 -12.78
N LEU A 101 3.84 20.09 -12.26
CA LEU A 101 4.25 21.39 -12.80
C LEU A 101 4.75 21.28 -14.23
N VAL A 102 5.63 20.31 -14.53
CA VAL A 102 6.14 20.06 -15.89
C VAL A 102 5.00 19.79 -16.86
N LYS A 103 4.08 18.87 -16.51
CA LYS A 103 2.89 18.59 -17.31
C LYS A 103 2.06 19.83 -17.60
N TYR A 104 1.89 20.71 -16.61
CA TYR A 104 1.13 21.94 -16.79
C TYR A 104 1.84 22.92 -17.74
N ILE A 105 3.16 23.11 -17.58
CA ILE A 105 3.99 23.95 -18.46
C ILE A 105 3.93 23.43 -19.91
N ASP A 106 3.98 22.11 -20.10
CA ASP A 106 3.90 21.46 -21.41
C ASP A 106 2.48 21.52 -22.04
N GLY A 107 1.52 22.16 -21.37
CA GLY A 107 0.16 22.34 -21.87
C GLY A 107 -0.72 21.08 -21.80
N SER A 108 -0.28 20.04 -21.07
CA SER A 108 -0.96 18.73 -21.07
C SER A 108 -2.27 18.66 -20.25
N GLN A 109 -2.88 19.79 -19.91
CA GLN A 109 -4.10 19.95 -19.07
C GLN A 109 -4.27 18.85 -18.01
N PRO A 110 -3.27 18.63 -17.12
CA PRO A 110 -3.38 17.60 -16.10
C PRO A 110 -4.49 17.97 -15.11
N ILE A 111 -5.18 16.95 -14.57
CA ILE A 111 -6.14 17.16 -13.47
C ILE A 111 -5.34 17.47 -12.21
N ILE A 112 -5.32 18.73 -11.81
CA ILE A 112 -4.71 19.19 -10.55
C ILE A 112 -5.73 19.00 -9.41
N PRO A 113 -5.41 18.25 -8.34
CA PRO A 113 -6.25 18.21 -7.15
C PRO A 113 -6.41 19.60 -6.54
N ASP A 114 -7.61 19.96 -6.12
CA ASP A 114 -7.94 21.34 -5.68
C ASP A 114 -6.98 21.90 -4.64
N GLU A 115 -6.56 21.05 -3.70
CA GLU A 115 -5.59 21.36 -2.64
C GLU A 115 -4.19 21.78 -3.11
N TYR A 116 -3.78 21.41 -4.34
CA TYR A 116 -2.49 21.79 -4.91
C TYR A 116 -2.61 22.93 -5.94
N LYS A 117 -3.82 23.40 -6.26
CA LYS A 117 -4.03 24.45 -7.29
C LYS A 117 -3.30 25.74 -6.95
N ASP A 118 -3.46 26.25 -5.73
CA ASP A 118 -2.86 27.51 -5.32
C ASP A 118 -1.33 27.43 -5.32
N VAL A 119 -0.78 26.31 -4.88
CA VAL A 119 0.66 26.06 -4.86
C VAL A 119 1.21 26.03 -6.29
N ILE A 120 0.54 25.36 -7.22
CA ILE A 120 0.96 25.32 -8.62
C ILE A 120 0.90 26.72 -9.25
N LEU A 121 -0.19 27.45 -9.03
CA LEU A 121 -0.36 28.81 -9.55
C LEU A 121 0.71 29.77 -9.01
N ASP A 122 1.16 29.57 -7.78
CA ASP A 122 2.24 30.35 -7.18
C ASP A 122 3.58 30.09 -7.88
N TYR A 123 3.97 28.82 -8.06
CA TYR A 123 5.19 28.45 -8.81
C TYR A 123 5.15 28.86 -10.29
N MET A 124 3.96 28.93 -10.89
CA MET A 124 3.81 29.40 -12.27
C MET A 124 4.05 30.90 -12.45
N LYS A 125 3.75 31.71 -11.43
CA LYS A 125 3.98 33.15 -11.47
C LYS A 125 5.45 33.51 -11.33
N ASP A 126 6.25 32.61 -10.77
CA ASP A 126 7.68 32.78 -10.54
C ASP A 126 8.45 31.50 -10.92
N PRO A 127 8.83 31.35 -12.21
CA PRO A 127 9.57 30.19 -12.68
C PRO A 127 10.94 30.01 -12.02
N GLU A 128 11.60 31.10 -11.57
CA GLU A 128 12.88 31.00 -10.87
C GLU A 128 12.72 30.33 -9.51
N LYS A 129 11.62 30.61 -8.80
CA LYS A 129 11.26 29.91 -7.57
C LYS A 129 11.13 28.41 -7.76
N ALA A 130 10.53 27.95 -8.86
CA ALA A 130 10.38 26.52 -9.14
C ALA A 130 11.74 25.82 -9.37
N VAL A 131 12.70 26.51 -9.99
CA VAL A 131 14.07 25.98 -10.17
C VAL A 131 14.78 25.88 -8.82
N ASN A 132 14.67 26.91 -7.97
CA ASN A 132 15.31 26.94 -6.66
C ASN A 132 14.72 25.90 -5.69
N ASP A 133 13.41 25.63 -5.78
CA ASP A 133 12.70 24.69 -4.91
C ASP A 133 12.62 23.26 -5.49
N ARG A 134 13.40 22.94 -6.54
CA ARG A 134 13.27 21.66 -7.25
C ARG A 134 13.25 20.43 -6.34
N ASP A 135 14.19 20.35 -5.39
CA ASP A 135 14.30 19.17 -4.52
C ASP A 135 13.08 19.06 -3.58
N LYS A 136 12.61 20.20 -3.05
CA LYS A 136 11.39 20.27 -2.25
C LYS A 136 10.16 19.84 -3.07
N LEU A 137 10.07 20.25 -4.33
CA LEU A 137 8.97 19.87 -5.23
C LEU A 137 8.96 18.37 -5.57
N LEU A 138 10.12 17.72 -5.60
CA LEU A 138 10.25 16.27 -5.79
C LEU A 138 9.80 15.47 -4.55
N GLU A 139 9.99 16.04 -3.36
CA GLU A 139 9.57 15.44 -2.10
C GLU A 139 8.06 15.54 -1.86
N ILE A 140 7.38 16.57 -2.37
CA ILE A 140 5.93 16.74 -2.22
C ILE A 140 5.19 15.74 -3.12
N LYS A 141 4.75 14.64 -2.51
CA LYS A 141 3.94 13.60 -3.15
C LYS A 141 2.47 14.00 -3.22
N ILE A 142 1.84 13.72 -4.37
CA ILE A 142 0.42 13.92 -4.60
C ILE A 142 -0.29 12.64 -4.18
N LEU A 143 -0.77 12.63 -2.95
CA LEU A 143 -1.39 11.47 -2.31
C LEU A 143 -2.88 11.72 -2.06
N LYS A 144 -3.62 10.66 -1.75
CA LYS A 144 -5.02 10.74 -1.33
C LYS A 144 -5.34 9.70 -0.27
N GLY A 145 -6.45 9.89 0.45
CA GLY A 145 -6.99 8.90 1.39
C GLY A 145 -6.04 8.56 2.52
N ALA A 146 -5.98 7.26 2.85
CA ALA A 146 -5.18 6.70 3.93
C ALA A 146 -3.69 7.03 3.81
N GLU A 147 -3.10 6.82 2.63
CA GLU A 147 -1.68 7.09 2.41
C GLU A 147 -1.34 8.56 2.61
N LYS A 148 -2.17 9.48 2.14
CA LYS A 148 -1.98 10.92 2.40
C LYS A 148 -2.00 11.21 3.89
N TYR A 149 -3.03 10.74 4.58
CA TYR A 149 -3.20 11.01 6.01
C TYR A 149 -1.98 10.56 6.82
N VAL A 150 -1.53 9.31 6.65
CA VAL A 150 -0.37 8.79 7.39
C VAL A 150 0.93 9.47 6.95
N TYR A 151 1.07 9.77 5.66
CA TYR A 151 2.26 10.46 5.15
C TYR A 151 2.39 11.89 5.72
N GLU A 152 1.29 12.62 5.91
CA GLU A 152 1.29 13.99 6.43
C GLU A 152 1.37 14.05 7.95
N ASN A 153 0.68 13.14 8.66
CA ASN A 153 0.64 13.17 10.12
C ASN A 153 1.82 12.44 10.78
N LYS A 154 2.47 11.54 10.03
CA LYS A 154 3.54 10.63 10.49
C LYS A 154 3.16 9.82 11.74
N ILE A 155 3.90 8.75 11.96
CA ILE A 155 3.76 7.89 13.13
C ILE A 155 4.95 8.20 14.05
N SER A 156 4.66 8.60 15.28
CA SER A 156 5.67 8.95 16.28
C SER A 156 6.19 7.75 17.05
N VAL A 157 5.36 6.72 17.25
CA VAL A 157 5.72 5.56 18.08
C VAL A 157 5.06 4.28 17.60
N ILE A 158 5.82 3.18 17.70
CA ILE A 158 5.37 1.81 17.55
C ILE A 158 5.71 1.06 18.85
N SER A 159 4.69 0.59 19.56
CA SER A 159 4.82 0.02 20.91
C SER A 159 5.30 -1.44 20.91
N ASN A 160 5.02 -2.21 19.85
CA ASN A 160 5.28 -3.66 19.78
C ASN A 160 6.32 -4.05 18.71
N PHE A 161 7.18 -3.12 18.28
CA PHE A 161 8.06 -3.31 17.10
C PHE A 161 8.92 -4.59 17.20
N ASN A 162 9.56 -4.85 18.35
CA ASN A 162 10.35 -6.07 18.56
C ASN A 162 9.54 -7.36 18.40
N SER A 163 8.40 -7.47 19.08
CA SER A 163 7.52 -8.64 18.97
C SER A 163 6.96 -8.79 17.56
N PHE A 164 6.71 -7.68 16.86
CA PHE A 164 6.30 -7.68 15.47
C PHE A 164 7.36 -8.29 14.56
N LEU A 165 8.64 -7.94 14.72
CA LEU A 165 9.73 -8.52 13.93
C LEU A 165 9.87 -10.04 14.13
N ILE A 166 9.65 -10.54 15.36
CA ILE A 166 9.68 -11.98 15.67
C ILE A 166 8.51 -12.70 14.99
N LYS A 167 7.29 -12.17 15.12
CA LYS A 167 6.11 -12.70 14.45
C LYS A 167 6.34 -12.78 12.94
N LEU A 168 6.93 -11.73 12.40
CA LEU A 168 7.14 -11.62 10.99
C LEU A 168 8.11 -12.65 10.43
N LYS A 169 9.24 -12.87 11.10
CA LYS A 169 10.19 -13.94 10.71
C LYS A 169 9.50 -15.29 10.64
N THR A 170 8.61 -15.54 11.59
CA THR A 170 7.82 -16.77 11.63
C THR A 170 6.88 -16.85 10.44
N ASP A 171 6.21 -15.76 10.08
CA ASP A 171 5.33 -15.69 8.91
C ASP A 171 6.11 -15.81 7.59
N MET A 172 7.29 -15.20 7.45
CA MET A 172 8.15 -15.34 6.26
C MET A 172 8.66 -16.77 6.10
N LYS A 173 9.05 -17.42 7.20
CA LYS A 173 9.37 -18.85 7.20
C LYS A 173 8.18 -19.68 6.73
N ARG A 174 6.98 -19.39 7.25
CA ARG A 174 5.74 -20.08 6.85
C ARG A 174 5.46 -19.90 5.35
N ALA A 175 5.63 -18.70 4.80
CA ALA A 175 5.48 -18.46 3.37
C ALA A 175 6.46 -19.30 2.54
N SER A 176 7.74 -19.32 2.94
CA SER A 176 8.78 -20.08 2.23
C SER A 176 8.62 -21.59 2.32
N ASP A 177 8.18 -22.10 3.48
CA ASP A 177 7.85 -23.53 3.67
C ASP A 177 6.69 -23.95 2.76
N ASN A 178 5.72 -23.05 2.52
CA ASN A 178 4.60 -23.25 1.59
C ASN A 178 4.94 -22.85 0.14
N ARG A 179 6.22 -22.64 -0.19
CA ARG A 179 6.68 -22.31 -1.55
C ARG A 179 6.09 -21.02 -2.12
N ILE A 180 5.82 -20.03 -1.28
CA ILE A 180 5.29 -18.73 -1.67
C ILE A 180 6.43 -17.70 -1.67
N GLU A 181 6.65 -17.04 -2.80
CA GLU A 181 7.48 -15.85 -2.91
C GLU A 181 6.60 -14.59 -2.82
N LEU A 182 6.98 -13.65 -1.94
CA LEU A 182 6.26 -12.40 -1.68
C LEU A 182 7.15 -11.21 -2.01
N PHE A 183 6.77 -10.40 -3.01
CA PHE A 183 7.50 -9.16 -3.33
C PHE A 183 7.11 -8.02 -2.38
N SER A 184 7.97 -7.00 -2.27
CA SER A 184 7.82 -5.87 -1.34
C SER A 184 6.48 -5.15 -1.45
N ASP A 185 5.93 -5.05 -2.66
CA ASP A 185 4.67 -4.35 -2.94
C ASP A 185 3.43 -5.09 -2.42
N ALA A 186 3.57 -6.37 -2.01
CA ALA A 186 2.49 -7.17 -1.44
C ALA A 186 2.06 -6.70 -0.04
N PHE A 187 2.95 -6.00 0.69
CA PHE A 187 2.80 -5.69 2.10
C PHE A 187 2.10 -4.34 2.34
N PHE A 188 1.10 -4.38 3.21
CA PHE A 188 0.38 -3.20 3.71
C PHE A 188 0.53 -3.16 5.22
N PHE A 189 0.98 -2.04 5.76
CA PHE A 189 1.27 -1.86 7.18
C PHE A 189 0.31 -0.89 7.81
N ARG A 190 -0.04 -1.11 9.07
CA ARG A 190 -0.84 -0.19 9.87
C ARG A 190 -0.22 -0.09 11.25
N VAL A 191 -0.32 1.10 11.84
CA VAL A 191 -0.11 1.30 13.27
C VAL A 191 -1.44 1.73 13.87
N SER A 192 -1.91 0.99 14.87
CA SER A 192 -3.13 1.32 15.61
C SER A 192 -3.01 2.72 16.23
N GLU A 193 -4.05 3.53 16.12
CA GLU A 193 -4.08 4.83 16.80
C GLU A 193 -4.25 4.66 18.31
N THR A 194 -4.92 3.57 18.73
CA THR A 194 -5.24 3.28 20.13
C THR A 194 -4.09 2.62 20.87
N THR A 195 -3.57 1.50 20.37
CA THR A 195 -2.53 0.69 21.05
C THR A 195 -1.12 1.05 20.62
N LYS A 196 -0.98 1.81 19.52
CA LYS A 196 0.31 2.09 18.85
C LYS A 196 1.04 0.84 18.38
N GLU A 197 0.33 -0.27 18.26
CA GLU A 197 0.90 -1.52 17.76
C GLU A 197 0.92 -1.52 16.24
N ILE A 198 2.05 -1.93 15.65
CA ILE A 198 2.15 -2.21 14.23
C ILE A 198 1.61 -3.60 13.92
N ASP A 199 0.93 -3.70 12.79
CA ASP A 199 0.60 -4.94 12.13
C ASP A 199 0.70 -4.81 10.60
N TYR A 200 0.49 -5.93 9.90
CA TYR A 200 0.55 -5.96 8.44
C TYR A 200 -0.44 -6.96 7.86
N LYS A 201 -0.79 -6.73 6.60
CA LYS A 201 -1.53 -7.67 5.75
C LYS A 201 -0.87 -7.79 4.38
N ILE A 202 -1.01 -8.95 3.77
CA ILE A 202 -0.70 -9.20 2.36
C ILE A 202 -1.96 -8.89 1.57
N ALA A 203 -1.91 -7.92 0.65
CA ALA A 203 -3.10 -7.42 -0.06
C ALA A 203 -2.91 -7.08 -1.54
N ASP A 204 -1.67 -7.09 -2.06
CA ASP A 204 -1.40 -7.06 -3.49
C ASP A 204 -1.02 -8.45 -4.00
N PHE A 205 -2.00 -9.16 -4.58
CA PHE A 205 -1.83 -10.54 -5.02
C PHE A 205 -1.18 -10.65 -6.40
N ASP A 206 -0.96 -9.55 -7.12
CA ASP A 206 -0.11 -9.53 -8.31
C ASP A 206 1.37 -9.72 -7.95
N CYS A 207 1.73 -9.42 -6.70
CA CYS A 207 3.08 -9.47 -6.15
C CYS A 207 3.40 -10.80 -5.45
N ILE A 208 2.70 -11.87 -5.82
CA ILE A 208 2.83 -13.20 -5.21
C ILE A 208 3.08 -14.25 -6.29
N VAL A 209 4.04 -15.13 -6.03
CA VAL A 209 4.41 -16.19 -6.97
C VAL A 209 4.53 -17.52 -6.25
N SER A 210 3.77 -18.52 -6.71
CA SER A 210 3.96 -19.92 -6.31
C SER A 210 5.24 -20.47 -6.94
N LYS A 211 6.05 -21.13 -6.11
CA LYS A 211 7.31 -21.78 -6.47
C LYS A 211 7.24 -23.30 -6.37
N GLU A 212 6.04 -23.87 -6.23
CA GLU A 212 5.83 -25.33 -6.12
C GLU A 212 6.49 -26.12 -7.26
N LYS A 213 6.47 -25.58 -8.48
CA LYS A 213 7.05 -26.22 -9.68
C LYS A 213 8.52 -25.88 -9.92
N THR A 214 9.21 -25.31 -8.93
CA THR A 214 10.60 -24.87 -9.06
C THR A 214 11.52 -25.63 -8.12
N ASN A 215 12.80 -25.72 -8.48
CA ASN A 215 13.82 -26.38 -7.65
C ASN A 215 14.43 -25.45 -6.58
N ILE A 216 13.83 -24.29 -6.32
CA ILE A 216 14.35 -23.35 -5.32
C ILE A 216 14.17 -23.97 -3.93
N SER A 217 15.21 -23.97 -3.09
CA SER A 217 15.10 -24.49 -1.72
C SER A 217 14.29 -23.55 -0.82
N PRO A 218 13.59 -24.07 0.22
CA PRO A 218 12.89 -23.22 1.19
C PRO A 218 13.81 -22.19 1.86
N VAL A 219 15.08 -22.54 2.08
CA VAL A 219 16.09 -21.63 2.65
C VAL A 219 16.38 -20.45 1.73
N ASN A 220 16.48 -20.68 0.42
CA ASN A 220 16.70 -19.60 -0.55
C ASN A 220 15.44 -18.73 -0.70
N LEU A 221 14.25 -19.34 -0.66
CA LEU A 221 12.99 -18.58 -0.63
C LEU A 221 12.87 -17.74 0.64
N LEU A 222 13.29 -18.26 1.79
CA LEU A 222 13.29 -17.51 3.04
C LEU A 222 14.17 -16.27 2.96
N LYS A 223 15.39 -16.40 2.41
CA LYS A 223 16.27 -15.25 2.17
C LYS A 223 15.63 -14.20 1.27
N GLY A 224 14.99 -14.63 0.18
CA GLY A 224 14.29 -13.73 -0.74
C GLY A 224 13.13 -13.01 -0.06
N ASN A 225 12.23 -13.76 0.60
CA ASN A 225 11.08 -13.21 1.30
C ASN A 225 11.49 -12.25 2.42
N MET A 226 12.52 -12.59 3.21
CA MET A 226 13.07 -11.68 4.23
C MET A 226 13.60 -10.40 3.60
N SER A 227 14.33 -10.47 2.49
CA SER A 227 14.86 -9.29 1.80
C SER A 227 13.76 -8.38 1.25
N TYR A 228 12.71 -8.95 0.63
CA TYR A 228 11.57 -8.16 0.13
C TYR A 228 10.79 -7.54 1.26
N PHE A 229 10.59 -8.28 2.34
CA PHE A 229 9.93 -7.76 3.52
C PHE A 229 10.73 -6.61 4.16
N GLU A 230 12.02 -6.81 4.39
CA GLU A 230 12.91 -5.78 4.97
C GLU A 230 12.88 -4.51 4.14
N THR A 231 12.88 -4.65 2.81
CA THR A 231 12.73 -3.52 1.89
C THR A 231 11.40 -2.80 2.13
N ALA A 232 10.28 -3.52 2.15
CA ALA A 232 8.96 -2.94 2.38
C ALA A 232 8.87 -2.23 3.75
N LEU A 233 9.42 -2.83 4.82
CA LEU A 233 9.39 -2.23 6.15
C LEU A 233 10.31 -1.02 6.27
N ILE A 234 11.50 -1.05 5.65
CA ILE A 234 12.39 0.12 5.61
C ILE A 234 11.71 1.27 4.87
N GLU A 235 11.09 1.01 3.72
CA GLU A 235 10.36 2.04 3.00
C GLU A 235 9.17 2.57 3.82
N PHE A 236 8.44 1.69 4.52
CA PHE A 236 7.40 2.13 5.45
C PHE A 236 7.94 3.07 6.53
N ILE A 237 9.06 2.72 7.17
CA ILE A 237 9.69 3.55 8.19
C ILE A 237 10.12 4.89 7.59
N GLU A 238 10.75 4.88 6.41
CA GLU A 238 11.22 6.11 5.76
C GLU A 238 10.07 7.03 5.33
N LEU A 239 8.94 6.47 4.92
CA LEU A 239 7.85 7.27 4.37
C LEU A 239 6.84 7.71 5.43
N PHE A 240 6.62 6.92 6.48
CA PHE A 240 5.50 7.11 7.39
C PHE A 240 5.91 7.36 8.85
N ILE A 241 7.17 7.13 9.25
CA ILE A 241 7.62 7.39 10.62
C ILE A 241 8.26 8.78 10.72
N GLU A 242 8.07 9.44 11.85
CA GLU A 242 8.71 10.71 12.15
C GLU A 242 10.24 10.60 12.08
N LYS A 243 10.89 11.61 11.49
CA LYS A 243 12.34 11.60 11.21
C LYS A 243 13.19 11.28 12.45
N ALA A 244 12.78 11.75 13.63
CA ALA A 244 13.51 11.54 14.88
C ALA A 244 13.59 10.07 15.32
N HIS A 245 12.69 9.20 14.83
CA HIS A 245 12.56 7.82 15.30
C HIS A 245 13.01 6.77 14.27
N LYS A 246 13.22 7.16 13.01
CA LYS A 246 13.56 6.24 11.90
C LYS A 246 14.80 5.40 12.16
N GLU A 247 15.89 6.06 12.59
CA GLU A 247 17.18 5.39 12.79
C GLU A 247 17.11 4.28 13.84
N ALA A 248 16.34 4.50 14.92
CA ALA A 248 16.13 3.51 15.96
C ALA A 248 15.47 2.24 15.39
N TYR A 249 14.36 2.40 14.66
CA TYR A 249 13.63 1.27 14.08
C TYR A 249 14.43 0.54 12.99
N ILE A 250 15.16 1.26 12.14
CA ILE A 250 16.00 0.65 11.10
C ILE A 250 17.16 -0.14 11.74
N THR A 251 17.75 0.39 12.82
CA THR A 251 18.81 -0.30 13.55
C THR A 251 18.29 -1.58 14.18
N GLU A 252 17.12 -1.51 14.82
CA GLU A 252 16.46 -2.68 15.43
C GLU A 252 16.13 -3.74 14.40
N LEU A 253 15.55 -3.37 13.25
CA LEU A 253 15.30 -4.27 12.13
C LEU A 253 16.56 -5.03 11.67
N LYS A 254 17.69 -4.32 11.52
CA LYS A 254 18.96 -4.91 11.07
C LYS A 254 19.59 -5.87 12.09
N ASN A 255 19.25 -5.70 13.38
CA ASN A 255 19.72 -6.57 14.45
C ASN A 255 18.93 -7.87 14.54
N VAL A 256 17.74 -7.92 13.96
CA VAL A 256 16.90 -9.11 13.89
C VAL A 256 17.40 -9.99 12.74
N LYS A 257 18.59 -10.60 12.91
CA LYS A 257 19.15 -11.67 12.05
C LYS A 257 18.61 -13.05 12.45
#